data_AF-A0A967HCK8-F1
#
_entry.id   AF-A0A967HCK8-F1
#
_cell.length_a   1.000
_cell.length_b   1.000
_cell.length_c   1.000
_cell.angle_alpha   90.00
_cell.angle_beta   90.00
_cell.angle_gamma   90.00
#
_symmetry.space_group_name_H-M   'P 1'
#
loop_
_entity.id
_entity.type
_entity.pdbx_description
1 polymer ?
#
loop_
_entity_poly.entity_id
_entity_poly.type
_entity_poly.pdbx_seq_one_letter_code
_entity_poly.pdbx_strand_id
1 'polypeptide(L)'
;MELHHMHVRRRRARGAIVVLCLVLGGLGLSFFQTQVLENPAYALQSEQNRLRPLTVPAPRGTIFDRDGRIVADNVPGYALSLMPAPPDSMRRSLGRLAPLLGL
;
A
#
# COMPACT_ATOMS: atom_id res chain seq x y z
N MET A 1 3.19 54.07 -36.58
CA MET A 1 4.43 54.33 -35.81
C MET A 1 4.41 53.38 -34.61
N GLU A 2 4.74 52.09 -34.82
CA GLU A 2 4.42 50.96 -33.92
C GLU A 2 5.69 50.10 -33.71
N LEU A 3 6.76 50.67 -33.13
CA LEU A 3 8.04 49.95 -32.95
C LEU A 3 8.55 49.89 -31.50
N HIS A 4 7.88 50.56 -30.55
CA HIS A 4 8.34 50.60 -29.15
C HIS A 4 7.92 49.39 -28.29
N HIS A 5 6.81 48.71 -28.63
CA HIS A 5 6.25 47.63 -27.78
C HIS A 5 6.97 46.27 -27.89
N MET A 6 7.72 46.02 -28.98
CA MET A 6 8.39 44.73 -29.19
C MET A 6 9.52 44.48 -28.19
N HIS A 7 10.28 45.50 -27.81
CA HIS A 7 11.42 45.34 -26.91
C HIS A 7 11.00 45.00 -25.47
N VAL A 8 9.89 45.59 -24.99
CA VAL A 8 9.34 45.32 -23.66
C VAL A 8 8.75 43.91 -23.59
N ARG A 9 8.00 43.47 -24.62
CA ARG A 9 7.52 42.07 -24.71
C ARG A 9 8.67 41.07 -24.79
N ARG A 10 9.73 41.35 -25.55
CA ARG A 10 10.92 40.47 -25.63
C ARG A 10 11.67 40.37 -24.30
N ARG A 11 11.82 41.47 -23.55
CA ARG A 11 12.45 41.45 -22.21
C ARG A 11 11.63 40.65 -21.20
N ARG A 12 10.30 40.84 -21.19
CA ARG A 12 9.38 40.06 -20.34
C ARG A 12 9.39 38.58 -20.69
N ALA A 13 9.37 38.24 -21.98
CA ALA A 13 9.45 36.85 -22.44
C ALA A 13 10.77 36.19 -22.03
N ARG A 14 11.90 36.88 -22.16
CA ARG A 14 13.21 36.37 -21.69
C ARG A 14 13.22 36.14 -20.19
N GLY A 15 12.65 37.05 -19.40
CA GLY A 15 12.50 36.87 -17.95
C GLY A 15 11.66 35.64 -17.60
N ALA A 16 10.53 35.46 -18.28
CA ALA A 16 9.67 34.29 -18.08
C ALA A 16 10.38 32.98 -18.45
N ILE A 17 11.15 32.95 -19.53
CA ILE A 17 11.94 31.78 -19.94
C ILE A 17 13.01 31.46 -18.90
N VAL A 18 13.72 32.46 -18.37
CA VAL A 18 14.72 32.24 -17.32
C VAL A 18 14.08 31.64 -16.06
N VAL A 19 12.94 32.19 -15.61
CA VAL A 19 12.20 31.66 -14.46
C VAL A 19 11.76 30.22 -14.72
N LEU A 20 11.22 29.93 -15.91
CA LEU A 20 10.81 28.58 -16.29
C LEU A 20 12.00 27.61 -16.27
N CYS A 21 13.15 27.99 -16.82
CA CYS A 21 14.36 27.18 -16.80
C CYS A 21 14.86 26.92 -15.37
N LEU A 22 14.79 27.91 -14.47
CA LEU A 22 15.16 27.73 -13.07
C LEU A 22 14.22 26.75 -12.36
N VAL A 23 12.91 26.87 -12.60
CA VAL A 23 11.92 25.95 -12.04
C VAL A 23 12.16 24.53 -12.54
N LEU A 24 12.25 24.33 -13.87
CA LEU A 24 12.48 23.01 -14.45
C LEU A 24 13.84 22.43 -14.03
N GLY A 25 14.88 23.26 -13.92
CA GLY A 25 16.18 22.85 -13.41
C GLY A 25 16.11 22.39 -11.95
N GLY A 26 15.36 23.11 -11.11
CA GLY A 26 15.09 22.72 -9.73
C GLY A 26 14.35 21.39 -9.64
N LEU A 27 13.27 21.21 -10.42
CA LEU A 27 12.55 19.93 -10.49
C LEU A 27 13.45 18.79 -10.97
N GLY A 28 14.30 19.04 -11.97
CA GLY A 28 15.25 18.06 -12.47
C GLY A 28 16.27 17.62 -11.41
N LEU A 29 16.75 18.57 -10.60
CA LEU A 29 17.65 18.27 -9.48
C LEU A 29 16.95 17.45 -8.40
N SER A 30 15.74 17.83 -7.99
CA SER A 30 14.95 17.06 -7.02
C SER A 30 14.63 15.66 -7.54
N PHE A 31 14.31 15.52 -8.83
CA PHE A 31 14.11 14.23 -9.47
C PHE A 31 15.38 13.38 -9.43
N PHE A 32 16.53 13.94 -9.79
CA PHE A 32 17.81 13.23 -9.71
C PHE A 32 18.13 12.79 -8.27
N GLN A 33 17.86 13.64 -7.29
CA GLN A 33 18.02 13.29 -5.87
C GLN A 33 17.18 12.08 -5.48
N THR A 34 15.86 12.13 -5.72
CA THR A 34 14.98 11.03 -5.35
C THR A 34 15.30 9.75 -6.12
N GLN A 35 15.61 9.86 -7.41
CA GLN A 35 15.76 8.70 -8.30
C GLN A 35 17.14 8.07 -8.28
N VAL A 36 18.20 8.81 -7.94
CA VAL A 36 19.59 8.32 -7.98
C VAL A 36 20.18 8.26 -6.58
N LEU A 37 20.14 9.37 -5.84
CA LEU A 37 20.74 9.44 -4.50
C LEU A 37 19.93 8.63 -3.47
N GLU A 38 18.60 8.71 -3.53
CA GLU A 38 17.70 8.04 -2.57
C GLU A 38 17.14 6.69 -3.08
N ASN A 39 17.53 6.27 -4.29
CA ASN A 39 17.06 5.02 -4.90
C ASN A 39 17.16 3.79 -3.99
N PRO A 40 18.30 3.53 -3.31
CA PRO A 40 18.45 2.30 -2.54
C PRO A 40 17.47 2.20 -1.38
N ALA A 41 17.13 3.33 -0.76
CA ALA A 41 16.19 3.38 0.36
C ALA A 41 14.76 3.06 -0.12
N TYR A 42 14.30 3.71 -1.20
CA TYR A 42 12.96 3.47 -1.73
C TYR A 42 12.81 2.08 -2.36
N ALA A 43 13.88 1.55 -2.98
CA ALA A 43 13.90 0.19 -3.49
C ALA A 43 13.74 -0.83 -2.35
N LEU A 44 14.49 -0.68 -1.25
CA LEU A 44 14.37 -1.55 -0.09
C LEU A 44 12.96 -1.50 0.53
N GLN A 45 12.40 -0.30 0.68
CA GLN A 45 11.06 -0.12 1.21
C GLN A 45 9.99 -0.79 0.31
N SER A 46 10.17 -0.71 -1.01
CA SER A 46 9.31 -1.40 -1.98
C SER A 46 9.40 -2.93 -1.85
N GLU A 47 10.62 -3.47 -1.70
CA GLU A 47 10.84 -4.90 -1.47
C GLU A 47 10.17 -5.39 -0.19
N GLN A 48 10.28 -4.64 0.90
CA GLN A 48 9.62 -4.97 2.18
C GLN A 48 8.09 -4.92 2.06
N ASN A 49 7.55 -3.99 1.29
CA ASN A 49 6.12 -3.93 1.01
C ASN A 49 5.65 -5.10 0.12
N ARG A 50 6.52 -5.60 -0.77
CA ARG A 50 6.21 -6.71 -1.67
C ARG A 50 6.29 -8.06 -0.95
N LEU A 51 7.25 -8.24 -0.05
CA LEU A 51 7.51 -9.50 0.62
C LEU A 51 7.02 -9.46 2.06
N ARG A 52 5.82 -9.99 2.29
CA ARG A 52 5.31 -10.22 3.65
C ARG A 52 5.62 -11.66 4.06
N PRO A 53 6.52 -11.91 5.03
CA PRO A 53 6.77 -13.26 5.50
C PRO A 53 5.49 -13.81 6.15
N LEU A 54 5.00 -14.93 5.62
CA LEU A 54 3.89 -15.68 6.19
C LEU A 54 4.45 -16.94 6.83
N THR A 55 4.45 -16.97 8.16
CA THR A 55 4.82 -18.18 8.89
C THR A 55 3.69 -19.20 8.72
N VAL A 56 3.98 -20.30 8.02
CA VAL A 56 3.08 -21.44 7.95
C VAL A 56 3.47 -22.41 9.07
N PRO A 57 2.66 -22.54 10.14
CA PRO A 57 2.97 -23.49 11.20
C PRO A 57 2.90 -24.92 10.67
N ALA A 58 3.82 -25.77 11.09
CA ALA A 58 3.76 -27.19 10.79
C ALA A 58 2.56 -27.83 11.53
N PRO A 59 1.79 -28.72 10.88
CA PRO A 59 0.74 -29.46 11.57
C PRO A 59 1.35 -30.36 12.65
N ARG A 60 0.65 -30.51 13.78
CA ARG A 60 1.04 -31.49 14.82
C ARG A 60 0.84 -32.91 14.29
N GLY A 61 1.70 -33.84 14.69
CA GLY A 61 1.47 -35.26 14.40
C GLY A 61 0.25 -35.79 15.16
N THR A 62 -0.44 -36.77 14.58
CA THR A 62 -1.50 -37.53 15.25
C THR A 62 -0.89 -38.37 16.37
N ILE A 63 -1.52 -38.36 17.54
CA ILE A 63 -1.06 -39.12 18.72
C ILE A 63 -1.82 -40.44 18.78
N PHE A 64 -1.10 -41.54 18.96
CA PHE A 64 -1.65 -42.89 19.07
C PHE A 64 -1.42 -43.48 20.47
N ASP A 65 -2.34 -44.32 20.91
CA ASP A 65 -2.13 -45.22 22.05
C ASP A 65 -1.34 -46.48 21.61
N ARG A 66 -0.95 -47.34 22.55
CA ARG A 66 -0.24 -48.61 22.35
C ARG A 66 -0.90 -49.56 21.35
N ASP A 67 -2.23 -49.48 21.21
CA ASP A 67 -3.02 -50.31 20.29
C ASP A 67 -3.19 -49.65 18.90
N GLY A 68 -2.52 -48.52 18.62
CA GLY A 68 -2.63 -47.81 17.35
C GLY A 68 -3.92 -46.98 17.18
N ARG A 69 -4.68 -46.76 18.26
CA ARG A 69 -5.88 -45.91 18.25
C ARG A 69 -5.50 -44.44 18.36
N ILE A 70 -6.18 -43.58 17.59
CA ILE A 70 -5.99 -42.12 17.62
C ILE A 70 -6.50 -41.56 18.95
N VAL A 71 -5.63 -40.89 19.70
CA VAL A 71 -5.94 -40.19 20.95
C VAL A 71 -6.12 -38.69 20.73
N ALA A 72 -5.34 -38.11 19.82
CA ALA A 72 -5.46 -36.71 19.44
C ALA A 72 -5.05 -36.49 17.98
N ASP A 73 -5.79 -35.65 17.28
CA ASP A 73 -5.54 -35.29 15.89
C ASP A 73 -5.85 -33.81 15.64
N ASN A 74 -5.33 -33.24 14.55
CA ASN A 74 -5.70 -31.89 14.16
C ASN A 74 -7.02 -31.89 13.39
N VAL A 75 -8.00 -31.14 13.89
CA VAL A 75 -9.25 -30.89 13.18
C VAL A 75 -9.29 -29.44 12.66
N PRO A 76 -9.89 -29.17 11.47
CA PRO A 76 -10.05 -27.81 10.98
C PRO A 76 -10.86 -26.94 11.94
N GLY A 77 -10.32 -25.78 12.30
CA GLY A 77 -11.04 -24.74 13.04
C GLY A 77 -11.52 -23.64 12.09
N TYR A 78 -12.81 -23.31 12.12
CA TYR A 78 -13.38 -22.21 11.33
C TYR A 78 -13.65 -21.00 12.23
N ALA A 79 -13.27 -19.81 11.77
CA ALA A 79 -13.57 -18.55 12.44
C ALA A 79 -14.17 -17.55 11.45
N LEU A 80 -15.19 -16.83 11.89
CA LEU A 80 -15.78 -15.72 11.12
C LEU A 80 -15.28 -14.41 11.71
N SER A 81 -14.81 -13.53 10.83
CA SER A 81 -14.36 -12.18 11.19
C SER A 81 -15.10 -11.15 10.35
N LEU A 82 -15.52 -10.06 10.97
CA LEU A 82 -16.19 -8.94 10.33
C LEU A 82 -15.30 -7.71 10.38
N MET A 83 -15.06 -7.10 9.22
CA MET A 83 -14.32 -5.84 9.16
C MET A 83 -15.21 -4.68 9.66
N PRO A 84 -14.62 -3.65 10.29
CA PRO A 84 -15.36 -2.47 10.70
C PRO A 84 -16.11 -1.83 9.51
N ALA A 85 -17.40 -1.58 9.70
CA ALA A 85 -18.28 -0.97 8.71
C ALA A 85 -19.23 0.02 9.41
N PRO A 86 -19.89 0.93 8.67
CA PRO A 86 -20.89 1.83 9.25
C PRO A 86 -21.94 1.06 10.08
N PRO A 87 -22.44 1.64 11.18
CA PRO A 87 -23.27 0.93 12.16
C PRO A 87 -24.47 0.21 11.54
N ASP A 88 -25.14 0.84 10.57
CA ASP A 88 -26.33 0.28 9.92
C ASP A 88 -26.00 -0.91 9.01
N SER A 89 -24.85 -0.89 8.34
CA SER A 89 -24.38 -2.02 7.55
C SER A 89 -23.95 -3.17 8.45
N MET A 90 -23.31 -2.88 9.59
CA MET A 90 -22.94 -3.90 10.58
C MET A 90 -24.18 -4.59 11.15
N ARG A 91 -25.19 -3.82 11.57
CA ARG A 91 -26.46 -4.35 12.09
C ARG A 91 -27.18 -5.25 11.09
N ARG A 92 -27.20 -4.85 9.81
CA ARG A 92 -27.80 -5.67 8.73
C ARG A 92 -27.05 -6.98 8.51
N SER A 93 -25.72 -6.94 8.50
CA SER A 93 -24.89 -8.15 8.35
C SER A 93 -25.06 -9.09 9.54
N LEU A 94 -25.05 -8.56 10.78
CA LEU A 94 -25.28 -9.34 12.00
C LEU A 94 -26.68 -9.96 12.03
N GLY A 95 -27.72 -9.21 11.66
CA GLY A 95 -29.09 -9.73 11.60
C GLY A 95 -29.27 -10.89 10.59
N ARG A 96 -28.45 -10.94 9.54
CA ARG A 96 -28.43 -12.07 8.58
C ARG A 96 -27.63 -13.27 9.09
N LEU A 97 -26.56 -13.02 9.85
CA LEU A 97 -25.63 -14.06 10.32
C LEU A 97 -26.10 -14.72 11.63
N ALA A 98 -26.71 -13.97 12.55
CA ALA A 98 -27.18 -14.47 13.85
C ALA A 98 -28.02 -15.77 13.74
N PRO A 99 -29.06 -15.88 12.88
CA PRO A 99 -29.84 -17.10 12.78
C PRO A 99 -29.06 -18.29 12.19
N LEU A 100 -28.04 -18.05 11.38
CA LEU A 100 -27.18 -19.11 10.82
C LEU A 100 -26.17 -19.63 11.85
N LEU A 101 -25.83 -18.81 12.83
CA LEU A 101 -24.86 -19.12 13.89
C LEU A 101 -25.52 -19.59 15.19
N GLY A 102 -26.85 -19.52 15.28
CA GLY A 102 -27.58 -19.82 16.51
C GLY A 102 -27.33 -18.81 17.63
N LEU A 103 -27.02 -17.56 17.27
CA LEU A 103 -26.82 -16.42 18.17
C LEU A 103 -28.11 -15.60 18.34
#